data_AF-A0A149PJH1-F1
#
_entry.id   AF-A0A149PJH1-F1
#
_cell.length_a   1.000
_cell.length_b   1.000
_cell.length_c   1.000
_cell.angle_alpha   90.00
_cell.angle_beta   90.00
_cell.angle_gamma   90.00
#
_symmetry.space_group_name_H-M   'P 1'
#
loop_
_entity.id
_entity.type
_entity.pdbx_description
1 polymer ?
#
loop_
_entity_poly.entity_id
_entity_poly.type
_entity_poly.pdbx_seq_one_letter_code
_entity_poly.pdbx_strand_id
1 'polypeptide(L)'
;MTYCVAMAVNDGLVFLSDTRTNAGVDHISTARKMSVFEQPGERLLVLLGAGNLSITQAVLHELSEPADASEPTLWSVPTMADAARVVGGAVRRVHEREAEALNKFGVDFNCSFILGGQIAGNRMRLFMVYAAGNFIESSAVNPYFQIGEAKYGKPIIDRVLTPSTPLDEAAKSALISMDSTLRSNLSVGLPLDLLVYEKDALRVTRFVSIDRDNAYFDMIHRTWGARLRQVFAEIPDPDWQQSLDAPSPQSERALVMYRAPVGADGIEHEQDMPPAQILAQADKGKAQRR
;
A
#
# COMPACT_ATOMS: atom_id res chain seq x y z
N MET A 1 1.59 -7.41 6.08
CA MET A 1 0.91 -6.75 7.22
C MET A 1 1.35 -5.29 7.35
N THR A 2 1.30 -4.51 6.26
CA THR A 2 1.64 -3.08 6.24
C THR A 2 1.25 -2.53 4.89
N TYR A 3 0.75 -1.29 4.82
CA TYR A 3 0.73 -0.50 3.60
C TYR A 3 1.13 0.94 3.90
N CYS A 4 2.17 1.41 3.21
CA CYS A 4 2.58 2.81 3.24
C CYS A 4 2.70 3.32 1.80
N VAL A 5 2.36 4.59 1.60
CA VAL A 5 2.48 5.30 0.32
C VAL A 5 3.02 6.69 0.55
N ALA A 6 3.89 7.15 -0.35
CA ALA A 6 4.26 8.54 -0.42
C ALA A 6 4.23 9.04 -1.86
N MET A 7 3.83 10.29 -2.03
CA MET A 7 3.64 10.95 -3.33
C MET A 7 4.42 12.27 -3.34
N ALA A 8 5.02 12.57 -4.48
CA ALA A 8 5.74 13.80 -4.75
C ALA A 8 5.08 14.53 -5.92
N VAL A 9 4.47 15.68 -5.61
CA VAL A 9 3.87 16.59 -6.60
C VAL A 9 4.63 17.91 -6.58
N ASN A 10 4.36 18.79 -7.54
CA ASN A 10 5.06 20.07 -7.66
C ASN A 10 4.91 20.94 -6.40
N ASP A 11 3.74 20.86 -5.75
CA ASP A 11 3.38 21.69 -4.60
C ASP A 11 3.83 21.12 -3.25
N GLY A 12 4.25 19.85 -3.20
CA GLY A 12 4.53 19.22 -1.92
C GLY A 12 4.74 17.71 -1.95
N LEU A 13 4.79 17.14 -0.74
CA LEU A 13 4.86 15.70 -0.51
C LEU A 13 3.65 15.25 0.33
N VAL A 14 3.14 14.06 0.05
CA VAL A 14 2.08 13.40 0.83
C VAL A 14 2.62 12.08 1.31
N PHE A 15 2.40 11.76 2.59
CA PHE A 15 2.78 10.50 3.22
C PHE A 15 1.58 9.92 3.94
N LEU A 16 1.31 8.64 3.72
CA LEU A 16 0.25 7.90 4.40
C LEU A 16 0.75 6.52 4.79
N SER A 17 0.56 6.14 6.06
CA SER A 17 0.88 4.80 6.56
C SER A 17 -0.24 4.25 7.43
N ASP A 18 -0.52 2.96 7.27
CA ASP A 18 -1.34 2.23 8.24
C ASP A 18 -0.51 1.88 9.50
N THR A 19 -1.16 1.40 10.57
CA THR A 19 -0.47 1.09 11.84
C THR A 19 -0.63 -0.36 12.29
N ARG A 20 -1.52 -1.14 11.66
CA ARG A 20 -1.64 -2.57 11.96
C ARG A 20 -0.34 -3.31 11.65
N THR A 21 0.16 -4.05 12.61
CA THR A 21 1.43 -4.76 12.47
C THR A 21 1.32 -6.18 13.02
N ASN A 22 2.09 -7.09 12.43
CA ASN A 22 2.28 -8.44 12.96
C ASN A 22 3.49 -8.46 13.89
N ALA A 23 3.27 -8.73 15.18
CA ALA A 23 4.34 -8.92 16.16
C ALA A 23 4.59 -10.42 16.49
N GLY A 24 3.93 -11.34 15.79
CA GLY A 24 4.06 -12.79 15.99
C GLY A 24 2.74 -13.53 15.70
N VAL A 25 2.78 -14.86 15.75
CA VAL A 25 1.55 -15.67 15.65
C VAL A 25 0.54 -15.18 16.70
N ASP A 26 -0.67 -14.85 16.24
CA ASP A 26 -1.78 -14.27 17.02
C ASP A 26 -1.56 -12.90 17.68
N HIS A 27 -0.42 -12.24 17.44
CA HIS A 27 -0.12 -10.91 17.96
C HIS A 27 -0.25 -9.84 16.89
N ILE A 28 -1.50 -9.46 16.59
CA ILE A 28 -1.80 -8.26 15.80
C ILE A 28 -1.81 -7.06 16.74
N SER A 29 -0.85 -6.16 16.58
CA SER A 29 -0.73 -4.95 17.39
C SER A 29 -0.80 -3.68 16.52
N THR A 30 -0.76 -2.53 17.18
CA THR A 30 -0.71 -1.21 16.53
C THR A 30 0.67 -0.62 16.78
N ALA A 31 1.40 -0.31 15.70
CA ALA A 31 2.69 0.35 15.76
C ALA A 31 2.74 1.46 14.70
N ARG A 32 3.26 2.64 15.07
CA ARG A 32 3.46 3.72 14.11
C ARG A 32 4.53 3.31 13.09
N LYS A 33 4.24 3.57 11.82
CA LYS A 33 5.13 3.26 10.70
C LYS A 33 5.67 4.51 10.01
N MET A 34 5.36 5.68 10.56
CA MET A 34 5.84 6.98 10.11
C MET A 34 6.68 7.61 11.23
N SER A 35 7.89 8.03 10.87
CA SER A 35 8.81 8.78 11.74
C SER A 35 9.16 10.10 11.07
N VAL A 36 9.24 11.18 11.85
CA VAL A 36 9.50 12.53 11.36
C VAL A 36 10.75 13.08 12.05
N PHE A 37 11.69 13.58 11.26
CA PHE A 37 12.88 14.28 11.70
C PHE A 37 12.75 15.73 11.24
N GLU A 38 12.45 16.62 12.17
CA GLU A 38 12.12 18.01 11.90
C GLU A 38 13.09 18.95 12.62
N GLN A 39 13.67 19.87 11.86
CA GLN A 39 14.34 21.06 12.38
C GLN A 39 13.71 22.27 11.67
N PRO A 40 12.72 22.95 12.29
CA PRO A 40 11.92 23.95 11.61
C PRO A 40 12.77 25.05 10.96
N GLY A 41 12.50 25.32 9.68
CA GLY A 41 13.23 26.30 8.89
C GLY A 41 14.55 25.80 8.29
N GLU A 42 14.96 24.56 8.60
CA GLU A 42 16.19 23.96 8.10
C GLU A 42 15.93 22.63 7.38
N ARG A 43 15.23 21.66 7.98
CA ARG A 43 14.89 20.39 7.32
C ARG A 43 13.59 19.76 7.83
N LEU A 44 12.95 19.03 6.93
CA LEU A 44 11.91 18.06 7.27
C LEU A 44 12.20 16.76 6.50
N LEU A 45 12.39 15.66 7.22
CA LEU A 45 12.51 14.32 6.67
C LEU A 45 11.42 13.43 7.27
N VAL A 46 10.77 12.63 6.44
CA VAL A 46 9.75 11.66 6.81
C VAL A 46 10.19 10.28 6.34
N LEU A 47 10.21 9.33 7.27
CA LEU A 47 10.57 7.93 7.02
C LEU A 47 9.35 7.04 7.25
N LEU A 48 8.92 6.31 6.23
CA LEU A 48 7.90 5.26 6.32
C LEU A 48 8.59 3.89 6.32
N GLY A 49 8.18 2.99 7.22
CA GLY A 49 8.74 1.63 7.32
C GLY A 49 7.72 0.54 7.00
N ALA A 50 8.16 -0.53 6.33
CA ALA A 50 7.37 -1.75 6.12
C ALA A 50 8.26 -2.99 6.13
N GLY A 51 7.68 -4.13 6.52
CA GLY A 51 8.37 -5.42 6.61
C GLY A 51 8.32 -5.97 8.03
N ASN A 52 9.39 -6.64 8.45
CA ASN A 52 9.51 -7.14 9.81
C ASN A 52 9.64 -5.98 10.81
N LEU A 53 8.74 -5.93 11.80
CA LEU A 53 8.69 -4.87 12.80
C LEU A 53 10.01 -4.73 13.56
N SER A 54 10.61 -5.83 14.01
CA SER A 54 11.85 -5.78 14.80
C SER A 54 13.00 -5.19 13.98
N ILE A 55 13.09 -5.53 12.68
CA ILE A 55 14.09 -4.99 11.77
C ILE A 55 13.84 -3.49 11.55
N THR A 56 12.61 -3.07 11.27
CA THR A 56 12.29 -1.66 11.03
C THR A 56 12.55 -0.78 12.26
N GLN A 57 12.26 -1.28 13.47
CA GLN A 57 12.55 -0.60 14.72
C GLN A 57 14.05 -0.54 15.00
N ALA A 58 14.78 -1.64 14.76
CA ALA A 58 16.24 -1.65 14.89
C ALA A 58 16.89 -0.60 13.97
N VAL A 59 16.45 -0.48 12.72
CA VAL A 59 16.93 0.56 11.80
C VAL A 59 16.58 1.96 12.32
N LEU A 60 15.38 2.16 12.85
CA LEU A 60 14.99 3.46 13.42
C LEU A 60 15.85 3.83 14.65
N HIS A 61 16.17 2.86 15.51
CA HIS A 61 17.08 3.06 16.64
C HIS A 61 18.48 3.44 16.16
N GLU A 62 19.05 2.73 15.18
CA GLU A 62 20.35 3.07 14.58
C GLU A 62 20.39 4.49 13.99
N LEU A 63 19.26 4.98 13.48
CA LEU A 63 19.14 6.34 12.93
C LEU A 63 18.96 7.41 14.00
N SER A 64 18.37 7.06 15.13
CA SER A 64 18.05 8.00 16.23
C SER A 64 19.19 8.09 17.25
N GLU A 65 19.90 6.99 17.47
CA GLU A 65 20.98 6.81 18.43
C GLU A 65 22.22 6.23 17.72
N PRO A 66 22.91 7.03 16.89
CA PRO A 66 24.08 6.57 16.15
C PRO A 66 25.20 6.17 17.13
N ALA A 67 25.85 5.04 16.88
CA ALA A 67 26.95 4.53 17.71
C ALA A 67 28.19 5.43 17.68
N ASP A 68 28.41 6.15 16.58
CA ASP A 68 29.51 7.09 16.40
C ASP A 68 28.97 8.48 16.01
N ALA A 69 29.20 9.47 16.88
CA ALA A 69 28.77 10.84 16.66
C ALA A 69 29.51 11.55 15.51
N SER A 70 30.61 10.97 15.00
CA SER A 70 31.35 11.48 13.85
C SER A 70 30.77 11.03 12.51
N GLU A 71 29.92 10.01 12.49
CA GLU A 71 29.25 9.57 11.27
C GLU A 71 28.15 10.54 10.82
N PRO A 72 27.91 10.67 9.50
CA PRO A 72 26.77 11.43 8.99
C PRO A 72 25.44 10.88 9.50
N THR A 73 24.59 11.77 9.99
CA THR A 73 23.26 11.49 10.53
C THR A 73 22.17 12.17 9.70
N LEU A 74 20.91 11.80 9.89
CA LEU A 74 19.78 12.49 9.26
C LEU A 74 19.70 13.99 9.64
N TRP A 75 20.38 14.39 10.71
CA TRP A 75 20.45 15.77 11.21
C TRP A 75 21.64 16.57 10.66
N SER A 76 22.64 15.93 10.06
CA SER A 76 23.87 16.59 9.62
C SER A 76 24.12 16.52 8.11
N VAL A 77 23.52 15.55 7.43
CA VAL A 77 23.69 15.40 5.97
C VAL A 77 23.22 16.63 5.19
N PRO A 78 23.92 17.00 4.09
CA PRO A 78 23.61 18.21 3.32
C PRO A 78 22.51 18.01 2.27
N THR A 79 22.25 16.77 1.84
CA THR A 79 21.26 16.48 0.80
C THR A 79 20.37 15.27 1.16
N MET A 80 19.18 15.21 0.59
CA MET A 80 18.29 14.05 0.78
C MET A 80 18.85 12.75 0.20
N ALA A 81 19.75 12.80 -0.80
CA ALA A 81 20.43 11.59 -1.28
C ALA A 81 21.45 11.07 -0.25
N ASP A 82 22.12 11.97 0.48
CA ASP A 82 22.98 11.59 1.60
C ASP A 82 22.14 11.03 2.74
N ALA A 83 20.97 11.61 3.02
CA ALA A 83 20.01 11.03 3.97
C ALA A 83 19.59 9.59 3.57
N ALA A 84 19.31 9.34 2.28
CA ALA A 84 19.01 8.00 1.79
C ALA A 84 20.18 7.02 1.95
N ARG A 85 21.44 7.49 1.79
CA ARG A 85 22.64 6.69 2.09
C ARG A 85 22.76 6.36 3.57
N VAL A 86 22.46 7.30 4.46
CA VAL A 86 22.45 7.07 5.92
C VAL A 86 21.43 6.00 6.28
N VAL A 87 20.20 6.07 5.74
CA VAL A 87 19.19 5.01 5.94
C VAL A 87 19.67 3.67 5.40
N GLY A 88 20.25 3.65 4.19
CA GLY A 88 20.81 2.44 3.59
C GLY A 88 21.96 1.82 4.40
N GLY A 89 22.82 2.66 5.00
CA GLY A 89 23.88 2.24 5.91
C GLY A 89 23.34 1.61 7.19
N ALA A 90 22.32 2.23 7.80
CA ALA A 90 21.64 1.67 8.96
C ALA A 90 21.00 0.31 8.66
N VAL A 91 20.34 0.15 7.50
CA VAL A 91 19.81 -1.15 7.05
C VAL A 91 20.90 -2.22 6.99
N ARG A 92 22.07 -1.90 6.42
CA ARG A 92 23.19 -2.85 6.30
C ARG A 92 23.77 -3.22 7.66
N ARG A 93 23.94 -2.28 8.58
CA ARG A 93 24.41 -2.57 9.95
C ARG A 93 23.46 -3.49 10.70
N VAL A 94 22.15 -3.25 10.59
CA VAL A 94 21.13 -4.15 11.18
C VAL A 94 21.16 -5.53 10.50
N HIS A 95 21.35 -5.57 9.18
CA HIS A 95 21.51 -6.83 8.46
C HIS A 95 22.73 -7.62 8.95
N GLU A 96 23.89 -6.98 9.09
CA GLU A 96 25.13 -7.60 9.59
C GLU A 96 24.94 -8.20 10.99
N ARG A 97 24.15 -7.55 11.85
CA ARG A 97 23.89 -8.03 13.22
C ARG A 97 22.84 -9.15 13.28
N GLU A 98 21.75 -9.03 12.53
CA GLU A 98 20.54 -9.83 12.77
C GLU A 98 20.29 -10.93 11.70
N ALA A 99 20.75 -10.75 10.46
CA ALA A 99 20.30 -11.58 9.34
C ALA A 99 20.69 -13.07 9.49
N GLU A 100 21.90 -13.36 9.99
CA GLU A 100 22.33 -14.75 10.19
C GLU A 100 21.48 -15.47 11.25
N ALA A 101 21.18 -14.78 12.36
CA ALA A 101 20.34 -15.32 13.42
C ALA A 101 18.91 -15.55 12.94
N LEU A 102 18.31 -14.57 12.26
CA LEU A 102 16.96 -14.69 11.68
C LEU A 102 16.87 -15.87 10.70
N ASN A 103 17.86 -16.03 9.84
CA ASN A 103 17.90 -17.12 8.86
C ASN A 103 17.98 -18.51 9.54
N LYS A 104 18.69 -18.64 10.66
CA LYS A 104 18.74 -19.89 11.46
C LYS A 104 17.36 -20.30 12.00
N PHE A 105 16.46 -19.34 12.22
CA PHE A 105 15.07 -19.57 12.61
C PHE A 105 14.08 -19.57 11.44
N GLY A 106 14.57 -19.57 10.18
CA GLY A 106 13.73 -19.56 8.99
C GLY A 106 12.97 -18.25 8.76
N VAL A 107 13.49 -17.13 9.28
CA VAL A 107 12.91 -15.80 9.11
C VAL A 107 13.77 -15.01 8.12
N ASP A 108 13.14 -14.55 7.03
CA ASP A 108 13.81 -13.71 6.05
C ASP A 108 14.08 -12.31 6.59
N PHE A 109 15.25 -11.75 6.26
CA PHE A 109 15.55 -10.34 6.49
C PHE A 109 14.77 -9.49 5.48
N ASN A 110 13.58 -9.03 5.88
CA ASN A 110 12.69 -8.27 5.01
C ASN A 110 12.32 -6.92 5.63
N CYS A 111 12.81 -5.84 5.01
CA CYS A 111 12.40 -4.49 5.32
C CYS A 111 12.47 -3.60 4.05
N SER A 112 11.69 -2.54 4.07
CA SER A 112 11.69 -1.50 3.04
C SER A 112 11.30 -0.18 3.67
N PHE A 113 11.83 0.91 3.11
CA PHE A 113 11.55 2.24 3.61
C PHE A 113 11.21 3.18 2.46
N ILE A 114 10.36 4.16 2.75
CA ILE A 114 10.21 5.35 1.92
C ILE A 114 10.75 6.53 2.71
N LEU A 115 11.72 7.24 2.15
CA LEU A 115 12.29 8.45 2.74
C LEU A 115 11.94 9.63 1.84
N GLY A 116 11.23 10.63 2.37
CA GLY A 116 10.94 11.85 1.64
C GLY A 116 11.13 13.08 2.49
N GLY A 117 11.32 14.23 1.86
CA GLY A 117 11.53 15.48 2.61
C GLY A 117 12.21 16.56 1.81
N GLN A 118 12.64 17.58 2.54
CA GLN A 118 13.37 18.72 2.02
C GLN A 118 14.36 19.25 3.06
N ILE A 119 15.55 19.61 2.59
CA ILE A 119 16.58 20.31 3.34
C ILE A 119 16.70 21.71 2.73
N ALA A 120 16.92 22.73 3.56
CA ALA A 120 17.03 24.13 3.14
C ALA A 120 17.99 24.30 1.96
N GLY A 121 17.60 25.15 1.01
CA GLY A 121 18.36 25.39 -0.22
C GLY A 121 18.30 24.26 -1.26
N ASN A 122 17.64 23.13 -0.98
CA ASN A 122 17.49 22.02 -1.91
C ASN A 122 16.03 21.80 -2.31
N ARG A 123 15.80 21.10 -3.43
CA ARG A 123 14.46 20.65 -3.83
C ARG A 123 13.95 19.52 -2.92
N MET A 124 12.62 19.37 -2.87
CA MET A 124 11.98 18.17 -2.32
C MET A 124 12.44 16.92 -3.06
N ARG A 125 12.67 15.82 -2.34
CA ARG A 125 13.06 14.53 -2.92
C ARG A 125 12.37 13.39 -2.18
N LEU A 126 12.15 12.29 -2.90
CA LEU A 126 11.50 11.09 -2.40
C LEU A 126 12.27 9.85 -2.87
N PHE A 127 12.53 8.92 -1.96
CA PHE A 127 13.35 7.74 -2.18
C PHE A 127 12.65 6.50 -1.65
N MET A 128 12.94 5.36 -2.27
CA MET A 128 12.59 4.04 -1.75
C MET A 128 13.87 3.26 -1.49
N VAL A 129 14.06 2.84 -0.23
CA VAL A 129 15.22 2.08 0.24
C VAL A 129 14.83 0.61 0.37
N TYR A 130 15.62 -0.27 -0.25
CA TYR A 130 15.41 -1.72 -0.25
C TYR A 130 16.13 -2.40 0.92
N ALA A 131 15.80 -3.67 1.19
CA ALA A 131 16.44 -4.48 2.23
C ALA A 131 17.97 -4.62 2.08
N ALA A 132 18.51 -4.45 0.86
CA ALA A 132 19.97 -4.44 0.60
C ALA A 132 20.64 -3.06 0.90
N GLY A 133 19.86 -2.08 1.36
CA GLY A 133 20.32 -0.73 1.67
C GLY A 133 20.62 0.15 0.45
N ASN A 134 20.41 -0.35 -0.77
CA ASN A 134 20.37 0.50 -1.97
C ASN A 134 19.01 1.17 -2.09
N PHE A 135 18.90 2.18 -2.96
CA PHE A 135 17.67 2.95 -3.12
C PHE A 135 17.48 3.46 -4.55
N ILE A 136 16.24 3.82 -4.87
CA ILE A 136 15.84 4.57 -6.06
C ILE A 136 15.19 5.89 -5.66
N GLU A 137 15.18 6.86 -6.56
CA GLU A 137 14.53 8.17 -6.38
C GLU A 137 13.28 8.27 -7.27
N SER A 138 12.26 8.98 -6.81
CA SER A 138 11.10 9.30 -7.63
C SER A 138 11.48 10.25 -8.78
N SER A 139 10.63 10.30 -9.79
CA SER A 139 10.79 11.21 -10.93
C SER A 139 9.43 11.74 -11.37
N ALA A 140 9.39 12.67 -12.33
CA ALA A 140 8.13 13.11 -12.91
C ALA A 140 7.34 11.96 -13.59
N VAL A 141 8.03 10.92 -14.08
CA VAL A 141 7.42 9.74 -14.70
C VAL A 141 6.85 8.79 -13.65
N ASN A 142 7.51 8.69 -12.50
CA ASN A 142 7.04 7.90 -11.36
C ASN A 142 7.06 8.76 -10.08
N PRO A 143 5.99 9.53 -9.81
CA PRO A 143 5.96 10.52 -8.74
C PRO A 143 5.63 9.93 -7.36
N TYR A 144 5.56 8.61 -7.21
CA TYR A 144 5.18 7.99 -5.93
C TYR A 144 5.89 6.67 -5.67
N PHE A 145 5.90 6.25 -4.41
CA PHE A 145 6.32 4.93 -4.00
C PHE A 145 5.31 4.31 -3.04
N GLN A 146 5.23 2.98 -3.06
CA GLN A 146 4.43 2.18 -2.15
C GLN A 146 5.30 1.06 -1.58
N ILE A 147 5.11 0.75 -0.30
CA ILE A 147 5.75 -0.39 0.38
C ILE A 147 4.72 -1.21 1.16
N GLY A 148 4.98 -2.51 1.33
CA GLY A 148 4.02 -3.46 1.90
C GLY A 148 2.99 -3.96 0.88
N GLU A 149 1.71 -4.05 1.28
CA GLU A 149 0.58 -4.56 0.48
C GLU A 149 0.09 -3.54 -0.58
N ALA A 150 0.98 -3.13 -1.46
CA ALA A 150 0.78 -2.01 -2.39
C ALA A 150 -0.23 -2.27 -3.53
N LYS A 151 -0.51 -3.54 -3.85
CA LYS A 151 -1.18 -3.93 -5.11
C LYS A 151 -2.63 -3.42 -5.22
N TYR A 152 -3.37 -3.43 -4.12
CA TYR A 152 -4.80 -3.13 -4.10
C TYR A 152 -5.08 -1.64 -4.36
N GLY A 153 -4.29 -0.77 -3.73
CA GLY A 153 -4.44 0.67 -3.83
C GLY A 153 -3.72 1.31 -5.02
N LYS A 154 -2.91 0.55 -5.77
CA LYS A 154 -2.14 1.06 -6.90
C LYS A 154 -2.99 1.62 -8.07
N PRO A 155 -4.07 0.93 -8.53
CA PRO A 155 -4.77 1.35 -9.75
C PRO A 155 -5.48 2.70 -9.68
N ILE A 156 -5.82 3.21 -8.48
CA ILE A 156 -6.37 4.57 -8.37
C ILE A 156 -5.27 5.60 -8.52
N ILE A 157 -4.09 5.37 -7.93
CA ILE A 157 -2.94 6.28 -8.01
C ILE A 157 -2.48 6.41 -9.46
N ASP A 158 -2.32 5.28 -10.16
CA ASP A 158 -1.91 5.25 -11.57
C ASP A 158 -2.86 6.01 -12.50
N ARG A 159 -4.14 6.17 -12.11
CA ARG A 159 -5.15 6.86 -12.93
C ARG A 159 -5.23 8.37 -12.68
N VAL A 160 -4.88 8.84 -11.48
CA VAL A 160 -5.18 10.21 -11.05
C VAL A 160 -3.95 11.04 -10.70
N LEU A 161 -2.85 10.40 -10.29
CA LEU A 161 -1.68 11.11 -9.78
C LEU A 161 -0.74 11.51 -10.92
N THR A 162 -0.49 12.81 -11.01
CA THR A 162 0.49 13.42 -11.91
C THR A 162 1.33 14.43 -11.13
N PRO A 163 2.52 14.86 -11.60
CA PRO A 163 3.30 15.90 -10.93
C PRO A 163 2.54 17.22 -10.72
N SER A 164 1.58 17.54 -11.60
CA SER A 164 0.73 18.72 -11.52
C SER A 164 -0.51 18.54 -10.64
N THR A 165 -0.76 17.35 -10.10
CA THR A 165 -1.92 17.11 -9.23
C THR A 165 -1.81 18.00 -7.98
N PRO A 166 -2.85 18.77 -7.63
CA PRO A 166 -2.86 19.60 -6.43
C PRO A 166 -2.62 18.76 -5.16
N LEU A 167 -1.96 19.35 -4.16
CA LEU A 167 -1.53 18.64 -2.96
C LEU A 167 -2.70 17.96 -2.20
N ASP A 168 -3.84 18.63 -2.10
CA ASP A 168 -5.04 18.07 -1.46
C ASP A 168 -5.67 16.92 -2.27
N GLU A 169 -5.56 16.96 -3.60
CA GLU A 169 -6.01 15.85 -4.47
C GLU A 169 -5.09 14.63 -4.36
N ALA A 170 -3.78 14.85 -4.22
CA ALA A 170 -2.84 13.78 -3.94
C ALA A 170 -3.13 13.12 -2.57
N ALA A 171 -3.44 13.91 -1.54
CA ALA A 171 -3.87 13.39 -0.24
C ALA A 171 -5.17 12.58 -0.33
N LYS A 172 -6.15 13.07 -1.09
CA LYS A 172 -7.40 12.34 -1.37
C LYS A 172 -7.15 11.02 -2.10
N SER A 173 -6.28 11.01 -3.11
CA SER A 173 -5.85 9.80 -3.83
C SER A 173 -5.24 8.77 -2.88
N ALA A 174 -4.35 9.21 -1.98
CA ALA A 174 -3.73 8.34 -0.98
C ALA A 174 -4.79 7.69 -0.06
N LEU A 175 -5.79 8.44 0.39
CA LEU A 175 -6.88 7.92 1.22
C LEU A 175 -7.77 6.92 0.47
N ILE A 176 -8.12 7.17 -0.79
CA ILE A 176 -8.90 6.22 -1.61
C ILE A 176 -8.09 4.95 -1.89
N SER A 177 -6.78 5.10 -2.11
CA SER A 177 -5.85 3.99 -2.25
C SER A 177 -5.84 3.12 -0.98
N MET A 178 -5.76 3.74 0.19
CA MET A 178 -5.83 3.05 1.49
C MET A 178 -7.18 2.38 1.74
N ASP A 179 -8.30 3.03 1.39
CA ASP A 179 -9.64 2.44 1.51
C ASP A 179 -9.76 1.13 0.71
N SER A 180 -9.27 1.15 -0.53
CA SER A 180 -9.26 -0.04 -1.40
C SER A 180 -8.45 -1.18 -0.78
N THR A 181 -7.28 -0.86 -0.21
CA THR A 181 -6.42 -1.84 0.46
C THR A 181 -7.06 -2.39 1.75
N LEU A 182 -7.64 -1.53 2.59
CA LEU A 182 -8.29 -1.94 3.85
C LEU A 182 -9.46 -2.92 3.61
N ARG A 183 -10.23 -2.72 2.54
CA ARG A 183 -11.35 -3.63 2.19
C ARG A 183 -10.89 -4.98 1.68
N SER A 184 -9.74 -5.03 0.99
CA SER A 184 -9.29 -6.23 0.27
C SER A 184 -8.20 -7.01 0.99
N ASN A 185 -7.57 -6.45 2.03
CA ASN A 185 -6.49 -7.12 2.75
C ASN A 185 -6.52 -6.79 4.26
N LEU A 186 -6.87 -7.79 5.08
CA LEU A 186 -6.98 -7.66 6.54
C LEU A 186 -5.64 -7.37 7.25
N SER A 187 -4.52 -7.55 6.55
CA SER A 187 -3.19 -7.29 7.10
C SER A 187 -2.85 -5.80 7.20
N VAL A 188 -3.67 -4.95 6.60
CA VAL A 188 -3.61 -3.48 6.69
C VAL A 188 -4.73 -3.00 7.60
N GLY A 189 -4.49 -1.96 8.41
CA GLY A 189 -5.49 -1.53 9.39
C GLY A 189 -5.28 -0.16 10.01
N LEU A 190 -6.41 0.41 10.42
CA LEU A 190 -6.51 1.64 11.21
C LEU A 190 -5.87 1.49 12.60
N PRO A 191 -5.44 2.60 13.23
CA PRO A 191 -5.43 3.98 12.70
C PRO A 191 -4.42 4.18 11.54
N LEU A 192 -4.57 5.28 10.82
CA LEU A 192 -3.62 5.73 9.78
C LEU A 192 -2.93 7.01 10.26
N ASP A 193 -1.71 7.24 9.79
CA ASP A 193 -1.04 8.53 9.93
C ASP A 193 -0.91 9.16 8.54
N LEU A 194 -1.50 10.34 8.36
CA LEU A 194 -1.41 11.15 7.13
C LEU A 194 -0.62 12.42 7.44
N LEU A 195 0.46 12.63 6.70
CA LEU A 195 1.26 13.85 6.73
C LEU A 195 1.29 14.47 5.34
N VAL A 196 0.96 15.76 5.28
CA VAL A 196 1.08 16.57 4.07
C VAL A 196 2.11 17.66 4.33
N TYR A 197 3.06 17.78 3.41
CA TYR A 197 4.16 18.73 3.43
C TYR A 197 4.05 19.68 2.24
N GLU A 198 3.93 20.98 2.48
CA GLU A 198 4.02 21.99 1.43
C GLU A 198 5.48 22.31 1.12
N LYS A 199 5.77 22.44 -0.18
CA LYS A 199 7.09 22.79 -0.67
C LYS A 199 7.63 24.05 0.01
N ASP A 200 8.91 24.02 0.36
CA ASP A 200 9.67 25.11 0.97
C ASP A 200 9.19 25.52 2.39
N ALA A 201 8.22 24.82 2.99
CA ALA A 201 7.75 25.12 4.34
C ALA A 201 8.76 24.75 5.44
N LEU A 202 9.63 23.77 5.15
CA LEU A 202 10.68 23.23 6.04
C LEU A 202 10.21 22.92 7.47
N ARG A 203 8.95 22.49 7.60
CA ARG A 203 8.28 22.05 8.82
C ARG A 203 7.06 21.19 8.46
N VAL A 204 6.50 20.45 9.40
CA VAL A 204 5.23 19.74 9.21
C VAL A 204 4.13 20.77 8.96
N THR A 205 3.46 20.69 7.80
CA THR A 205 2.37 21.61 7.47
C THR A 205 1.00 21.11 7.89
N ARG A 206 0.70 19.83 7.67
CA ARG A 206 -0.53 19.19 8.14
C ARG A 206 -0.25 17.76 8.56
N PHE A 207 -0.79 17.35 9.68
CA PHE A 207 -0.74 15.98 10.19
C PHE A 207 -2.08 15.60 10.80
N VAL A 208 -2.54 14.39 10.52
CA VAL A 208 -3.74 13.82 11.14
C VAL A 208 -3.57 12.33 11.35
N SER A 209 -3.97 11.86 12.53
CA SER A 209 -4.16 10.43 12.80
C SER A 209 -5.63 10.09 12.55
N ILE A 210 -5.88 9.14 11.67
CA ILE A 210 -7.22 8.78 11.16
C ILE A 210 -7.60 7.43 11.78
N ASP A 211 -8.53 7.45 12.72
CA ASP A 211 -9.11 6.26 13.31
C ASP A 211 -10.43 5.85 12.62
N ARG A 212 -11.20 4.96 13.25
CA ARG A 212 -12.48 4.48 12.74
C ARG A 212 -13.59 5.53 12.74
N ASP A 213 -13.46 6.55 13.60
CA ASP A 213 -14.50 7.54 13.85
C ASP A 213 -14.24 8.84 13.07
N ASN A 214 -13.17 8.88 12.26
CA ASN A 214 -12.86 10.02 11.41
C ASN A 214 -13.94 10.26 10.35
N ALA A 215 -14.72 11.33 10.54
CA ALA A 215 -15.86 11.68 9.69
C ALA A 215 -15.50 11.89 8.20
N TYR A 216 -14.31 12.42 7.91
CA TYR A 216 -13.88 12.66 6.53
C TYR A 216 -13.52 11.36 5.81
N PHE A 217 -12.79 10.46 6.49
CA PHE A 217 -12.42 9.17 5.91
C PHE A 217 -13.65 8.27 5.70
N ASP A 218 -14.58 8.26 6.66
CA ASP A 218 -15.86 7.57 6.55
C ASP A 218 -16.74 8.15 5.41
N MET A 219 -16.73 9.47 5.23
CA MET A 219 -17.36 10.10 4.06
C MET A 219 -16.72 9.66 2.74
N ILE A 220 -15.39 9.59 2.63
CA ILE A 220 -14.70 9.04 1.44
C ILE A 220 -15.14 7.60 1.20
N HIS A 221 -15.07 6.76 2.22
CA HIS A 221 -15.42 5.34 2.17
C HIS A 221 -16.83 5.10 1.61
N ARG A 222 -17.83 5.85 2.09
CA ARG A 222 -19.20 5.74 1.60
C ARG A 222 -19.37 6.30 0.19
N THR A 223 -18.89 7.53 -0.03
CA THR A 223 -19.13 8.26 -1.27
C THR A 223 -18.44 7.60 -2.46
N TRP A 224 -17.17 7.19 -2.29
CA TRP A 224 -16.41 6.52 -3.34
C TRP A 224 -17.05 5.19 -3.75
N GLY A 225 -17.42 4.36 -2.78
CA GLY A 225 -18.09 3.09 -3.05
C GLY A 225 -19.46 3.26 -3.72
N ALA A 226 -20.23 4.28 -3.36
CA ALA A 226 -21.50 4.58 -4.01
C ALA A 226 -21.31 5.04 -5.47
N ARG A 227 -20.38 5.96 -5.72
CA ARG A 227 -20.10 6.49 -7.05
C ARG A 227 -19.51 5.45 -7.99
N LEU A 228 -18.63 4.57 -7.50
CA LEU A 228 -18.11 3.46 -8.30
C LEU A 228 -19.21 2.52 -8.78
N ARG A 229 -20.16 2.16 -7.91
CA ARG A 229 -21.30 1.31 -8.30
C ARG A 229 -22.22 2.00 -9.31
N GLN A 230 -22.43 3.31 -9.14
CA GLN A 230 -23.20 4.11 -10.08
C GLN A 230 -22.55 4.08 -11.47
N VAL A 231 -21.26 4.46 -11.57
CA VAL A 231 -20.53 4.45 -12.85
C VAL A 231 -20.51 3.05 -13.46
N PHE A 232 -20.31 2.01 -12.65
CA PHE A 232 -20.34 0.62 -13.13
C PHE A 232 -21.70 0.24 -13.74
N ALA A 233 -22.82 0.65 -13.13
CA ALA A 233 -24.16 0.38 -13.65
C ALA A 233 -24.51 1.19 -14.91
N GLU A 234 -23.80 2.30 -15.16
CA GLU A 234 -23.95 3.13 -16.36
C GLU A 234 -23.14 2.58 -17.56
N ILE A 235 -22.20 1.65 -17.33
CA ILE A 235 -21.46 0.99 -18.40
C ILE A 235 -22.39 0.01 -19.13
N PRO A 236 -22.51 0.07 -20.47
CA PRO A 236 -23.32 -0.86 -21.24
C PRO A 236 -22.92 -2.32 -20.99
N ASP A 237 -23.92 -3.21 -20.99
CA ASP A 237 -23.68 -4.64 -20.93
C ASP A 237 -22.74 -5.08 -22.08
N PRO A 238 -21.90 -6.10 -21.86
CA PRO A 238 -21.02 -6.61 -22.91
C PRO A 238 -21.82 -7.02 -24.16
N ASP A 239 -21.45 -6.47 -25.32
CA ASP A 239 -21.99 -6.90 -26.60
C ASP A 239 -21.30 -8.20 -27.03
N TRP A 240 -21.98 -9.32 -26.76
CA TRP A 240 -21.49 -10.65 -27.13
C TRP A 240 -21.58 -10.93 -28.64
N GLN A 241 -22.31 -10.12 -29.43
CA GLN A 241 -22.57 -10.34 -30.86
C GLN A 241 -21.49 -9.70 -31.75
N GLN A 242 -20.97 -8.51 -31.42
CA GLN A 242 -19.92 -7.84 -32.22
C GLN A 242 -18.55 -8.54 -32.20
N SER A 243 -18.33 -9.49 -31.29
CA SER A 243 -17.09 -10.31 -31.26
C SER A 243 -16.96 -11.26 -32.47
N LEU A 244 -18.01 -11.44 -33.27
CA LEU A 244 -18.01 -12.30 -34.45
C LEU A 244 -17.37 -11.64 -35.68
N ASP A 245 -17.49 -10.32 -35.82
CA ASP A 245 -17.10 -9.57 -37.02
C ASP A 245 -15.68 -8.95 -36.96
N ALA A 246 -14.99 -9.09 -35.83
CA ALA A 246 -13.59 -8.69 -35.73
C ALA A 246 -12.69 -9.66 -36.54
N PRO A 247 -11.78 -9.18 -37.41
CA PRO A 247 -10.85 -10.05 -38.13
C PRO A 247 -9.84 -10.65 -37.14
N SER A 248 -10.04 -11.90 -36.73
CA SER A 248 -9.07 -12.60 -35.88
C SER A 248 -8.07 -13.40 -36.74
N PRO A 249 -6.76 -13.40 -36.38
CA PRO A 249 -5.86 -14.46 -36.83
C PRO A 249 -6.45 -15.81 -36.36
N GLN A 250 -6.37 -16.82 -37.22
CA GLN A 250 -6.98 -18.14 -37.06
C GLN A 250 -6.43 -18.88 -35.82
N SER A 251 -6.94 -18.54 -34.63
CA SER A 251 -6.78 -19.31 -33.41
C SER A 251 -8.18 -19.72 -32.95
N GLU A 252 -8.35 -21.02 -32.69
CA GLU A 252 -9.61 -21.69 -32.38
C GLU A 252 -10.47 -20.88 -31.40
N ARG A 253 -11.57 -20.30 -31.90
CA ARG A 253 -12.58 -19.56 -31.12
C ARG A 253 -13.48 -20.47 -30.27
N ALA A 254 -13.13 -21.75 -30.09
CA ALA A 254 -13.96 -22.69 -29.36
C ALA A 254 -13.55 -22.75 -27.88
N LEU A 255 -14.51 -22.51 -26.99
CA LEU A 255 -14.36 -22.91 -25.59
C LEU A 255 -14.03 -24.41 -25.56
N VAL A 256 -12.98 -24.80 -24.81
CA VAL A 256 -12.72 -26.21 -24.51
C VAL A 256 -13.79 -26.69 -23.54
N MET A 257 -14.87 -27.24 -24.09
CA MET A 257 -16.00 -27.75 -23.33
C MET A 257 -15.74 -29.22 -22.96
N TYR A 258 -15.48 -29.50 -21.70
CA TYR A 258 -15.54 -30.86 -21.18
C TYR A 258 -16.99 -31.19 -20.85
N ARG A 259 -17.62 -32.03 -21.67
CA ARG A 259 -18.95 -32.60 -21.35
C ARG A 259 -18.77 -33.74 -20.35
N ALA A 260 -19.74 -33.89 -19.45
CA ALA A 260 -19.81 -35.07 -18.60
C ALA A 260 -19.76 -36.33 -19.48
N PRO A 261 -19.01 -37.38 -19.10
CA PRO A 261 -19.07 -38.64 -19.83
C PRO A 261 -20.53 -39.10 -19.84
N VAL A 262 -21.09 -39.29 -21.03
CA VAL A 262 -22.41 -39.90 -21.19
C VAL A 262 -22.30 -41.28 -20.56
N GLY A 263 -22.94 -41.47 -19.41
CA GLY A 263 -23.09 -42.78 -18.79
C GLY A 263 -23.78 -43.71 -19.79
N ALA A 264 -23.32 -44.95 -19.85
CA ALA A 264 -23.74 -45.97 -20.82
C ALA A 264 -25.18 -46.50 -20.58
N ASP A 265 -26.11 -45.66 -20.15
CA ASP A 265 -27.51 -46.03 -19.96
C ASP A 265 -28.38 -45.05 -20.76
N GLY A 266 -28.80 -45.49 -21.95
CA GLY A 266 -29.60 -44.72 -22.90
C GLY A 266 -31.00 -44.40 -22.38
N ILE A 267 -31.11 -43.43 -21.49
CA ILE A 267 -32.38 -42.87 -21.03
C ILE A 267 -32.33 -41.34 -21.20
N GLU A 268 -33.11 -40.84 -22.16
CA GLU A 268 -33.44 -39.42 -22.25
C GLU A 268 -34.27 -39.02 -21.03
N HIS A 269 -33.69 -38.21 -20.13
CA HIS A 269 -34.47 -37.49 -19.14
C HIS A 269 -34.76 -36.08 -19.66
N GLU A 270 -35.90 -35.97 -20.34
CA GLU A 270 -36.61 -34.71 -20.55
C GLU A 270 -37.14 -34.25 -19.18
N GLN A 271 -36.49 -33.29 -18.53
CA GLN A 271 -37.06 -32.59 -17.38
C GLN A 271 -36.73 -31.10 -17.39
N ASP A 272 -37.79 -30.33 -17.64
CA ASP A 272 -37.98 -28.96 -17.16
C ASP A 272 -37.46 -28.78 -15.73
N MET A 273 -36.62 -27.76 -15.53
CA MET A 273 -36.33 -27.22 -14.20
C MET A 273 -36.31 -25.67 -14.27
N PRO A 274 -37.05 -24.99 -13.36
CA PRO A 274 -37.26 -23.54 -13.39
C PRO A 274 -35.99 -22.77 -12.93
N PRO A 275 -35.90 -21.46 -13.21
CA PRO A 275 -34.69 -20.69 -12.93
C PRO A 275 -34.39 -20.65 -11.43
N ALA A 276 -33.16 -21.02 -11.06
CA ALA A 276 -32.67 -21.05 -9.69
C ALA A 276 -32.72 -19.65 -9.06
N GLN A 277 -33.50 -19.54 -7.99
CA GLN A 277 -33.69 -18.35 -7.18
C GLN A 277 -32.44 -18.07 -6.32
N ILE A 278 -32.04 -16.80 -6.24
CA ILE A 278 -30.93 -16.26 -5.44
C ILE A 278 -31.35 -16.13 -3.96
N LEU A 279 -30.35 -16.18 -3.06
CA LEU A 279 -30.24 -15.63 -1.69
C LEU A 279 -30.26 -16.60 -0.49
N ALA A 280 -29.10 -16.63 0.17
CA ALA A 280 -28.82 -16.18 1.54
C ALA A 280 -29.60 -16.74 2.75
N GLN A 281 -28.77 -17.11 3.73
CA GLN A 281 -28.98 -17.10 5.19
C GLN A 281 -29.83 -18.20 5.86
N ALA A 282 -29.07 -19.02 6.59
CA ALA A 282 -29.16 -19.20 8.04
C ALA A 282 -30.33 -20.02 8.63
N ASP A 283 -29.90 -21.08 9.32
CA ASP A 283 -30.08 -21.30 10.77
C ASP A 283 -30.95 -22.49 11.19
N LYS A 284 -30.48 -23.09 12.30
CA LYS A 284 -31.19 -23.94 13.28
C LYS A 284 -31.53 -25.39 12.91
N GLY A 285 -30.81 -26.29 13.58
CA GLY A 285 -31.44 -27.04 14.67
C GLY A 285 -31.45 -28.56 14.56
N LYS A 286 -30.78 -29.19 15.54
CA LYS A 286 -31.11 -30.46 16.23
C LYS A 286 -31.51 -31.68 15.38
N ALA A 287 -30.75 -32.78 15.50
CA ALA A 287 -31.17 -34.00 16.22
C ALA A 287 -30.21 -35.19 15.98
N GLN A 288 -29.59 -35.65 17.07
CA GLN A 288 -29.65 -37.01 17.65
C GLN A 288 -29.68 -38.31 16.77
N ARG A 289 -28.99 -39.32 17.33
CA ARG A 289 -29.04 -40.80 17.16
C ARG A 289 -27.90 -41.36 16.31
N ARG A 290 -27.10 -42.35 16.74
CA ARG A 290 -27.20 -43.32 17.84
C ARG A 290 -25.89 -43.40 18.62
#